data_AF-A0A2M7PJ31-F1
#
_entry.id   AF-A0A2M7PJ31-F1
#
_cell.length_a   1.000
_cell.length_b   1.000
_cell.length_c   1.000
_cell.angle_alpha   90.00
_cell.angle_beta   90.00
_cell.angle_gamma   90.00
#
_symmetry.space_group_name_H-M   'P 1'
#
loop_
_entity.id
_entity.type
_entity.pdbx_description
1 polymer ?
#
loop_
_entity_poly.entity_id
_entity_poly.type
_entity_poly.pdbx_seq_one_letter_code
_entity_poly.pdbx_strand_id
1 'polypeptide(L)' 'VDFWAVWCGPCRIVGPIVEEIGEEYADTAVVGKLDVDHNPEVARQFGIRNIPTILFFKNGEVVDKQV' A
#
# COMPACT_ATOMS: atom_id res chain seq x y z
N VAL A 1 -3.62 -1.92 -0.58
CA VAL A 1 -2.25 -2.37 -0.25
C VAL A 1 -1.32 -1.17 -0.32
N ASP A 2 -0.69 -0.84 0.80
CA ASP A 2 0.29 0.25 0.92
C ASP A 2 1.71 -0.28 0.66
N PHE A 3 2.32 0.19 -0.43
CA PHE A 3 3.70 -0.12 -0.79
C PHE A 3 4.63 0.90 -0.16
N TRP A 4 5.51 0.45 0.73
CA TRP A 4 6.33 1.31 1.58
C TRP A 4 7.77 0.77 1.75
N ALA A 5 8.63 1.57 2.39
CA ALA A 5 9.97 1.15 2.84
C ALA A 5 10.42 1.96 4.06
N VAL A 6 11.40 1.46 4.83
CA VAL A 6 11.91 2.12 6.06
C VAL A 6 12.58 3.47 5.77
N TRP A 7 13.25 3.58 4.63
CA TRP A 7 13.96 4.78 4.18
C TRP A 7 13.02 5.82 3.54
N CYS A 8 11.74 5.50 3.36
CA CYS A 8 10.76 6.39 2.78
C CYS A 8 10.21 7.37 3.83
N GLY A 9 10.69 8.62 3.80
CA GLY A 9 10.20 9.71 4.66
C GLY A 9 8.68 9.91 4.60
N PRO A 10 8.08 10.10 3.40
CA PRO A 10 6.64 10.30 3.27
C PRO A 10 5.80 9.11 3.76
N CYS A 11 6.30 7.88 3.61
CA CYS A 11 5.61 6.67 4.08
C CYS A 11 5.39 6.67 5.60
N ARG A 12 6.27 7.33 6.37
CA ARG A 12 6.12 7.45 7.84
C ARG A 12 4.93 8.33 8.24
N ILE A 13 4.51 9.24 7.37
CA ILE A 13 3.34 10.10 7.59
C ILE A 13 2.06 9.40 7.12
N VAL A 14 2.11 8.75 5.96
CA VAL A 14 0.95 8.07 5.36
C VAL A 14 0.62 6.77 6.12
N GLY A 15 1.63 6.05 6.60
CA GLY A 15 1.48 4.74 7.22
C GLY A 15 0.47 4.68 8.37
N PRO A 16 0.52 5.59 9.37
CA PRO A 16 -0.47 5.64 10.44
C PRO A 16 -1.90 5.97 9.97
N ILE A 17 -2.03 6.84 8.96
CA ILE A 17 -3.34 7.21 8.40
C ILE A 17 -3.98 6.00 7.70
N VAL A 18 -3.17 5.23 6.97
CA VAL A 18 -3.63 4.00 6.31
C VAL A 18 -4.01 2.93 7.33
N GLU A 19 -3.30 2.83 8.46
CA GLU A 19 -3.65 1.94 9.56
C GLU A 19 -5.00 2.32 10.19
N GLU A 20 -5.22 3.61 10.48
CA GLU A 20 -6.49 4.12 11.02
C GLU A 20 -7.68 3.83 10.08
N ILE A 21 -7.51 4.06 8.77
CA ILE A 21 -8.51 3.69 7.76
C ILE A 21 -8.74 2.17 7.75
N GLY A 22 -7.69 1.38 7.96
CA GLY A 22 -7.81 -0.08 8.07
C GLY A 22 -8.66 -0.52 9.25
N GLU A 23 -8.57 0.17 10.38
CA GLU A 23 -9.40 -0.08 11.55
C GLU A 23 -10.86 0.37 11.31
N GLU A 24 -11.08 1.55 10.73
CA GLU A 24 -12.41 2.10 10.45
C GLU A 24 -13.20 1.22 9.46
N TYR A 25 -12.52 0.65 8.46
CA TYR A 25 -13.14 -0.15 7.40
C TYR A 25 -12.96 -1.66 7.59
N ALA A 26 -12.54 -2.12 8.76
CA ALA A 26 -12.19 -3.53 9.01
C ALA A 26 -13.27 -4.55 8.62
N ASP A 27 -14.56 -4.16 8.71
CA ASP A 27 -15.69 -5.02 8.35
C ASP A 27 -15.96 -5.10 6.83
N THR A 28 -15.37 -4.19 6.04
CA THR A 28 -15.69 -4.01 4.61
C THR A 28 -14.47 -4.08 3.69
N ALA A 29 -13.27 -3.87 4.21
CA ALA A 29 -12.03 -3.86 3.45
C ALA A 29 -10.88 -4.45 4.26
N VAL A 30 -9.92 -5.04 3.55
CA VAL A 30 -8.66 -5.49 4.12
C VAL A 30 -7.56 -4.53 3.72
N VAL A 31 -6.91 -3.92 4.72
CA VAL A 31 -5.72 -3.10 4.52
C VAL A 31 -4.48 -3.94 4.77
N GLY A 32 -3.62 -4.01 3.77
CA GLY A 32 -2.33 -4.71 3.84
C GLY A 32 -1.19 -3.76 3.51
N LYS A 33 -0.03 -4.00 4.11
CA LYS A 33 1.21 -3.28 3.83
C LYS A 33 2.22 -4.21 3.19
N LEU A 34 2.96 -3.71 2.20
CA LEU A 34 3.99 -4.45 1.51
C LEU A 34 5.28 -3.62 1.50
N ASP A 35 6.29 -4.17 2.15
CA ASP A 35 7.65 -3.62 2.13
C ASP A 35 8.32 -3.97 0.79
N VAL A 36 8.65 -2.95 0.00
CA VAL A 36 9.23 -3.13 -1.34
C VAL A 36 10.66 -3.66 -1.32
N ASP A 37 11.40 -3.46 -0.23
CA ASP A 37 12.77 -3.97 -0.09
C ASP A 37 12.74 -5.49 0.11
N HIS A 38 11.76 -5.99 0.87
CA HIS A 38 11.57 -7.43 1.10
C HIS A 38 10.81 -8.13 -0.04
N ASN A 39 10.04 -7.40 -0.84
CA ASN A 39 9.19 -7.95 -1.91
C ASN A 39 9.39 -7.25 -3.26
N PRO A 40 10.64 -7.15 -3.77
CA PRO A 40 10.94 -6.35 -4.95
C PRO A 40 10.26 -6.86 -6.22
N GLU A 41 10.10 -8.18 -6.35
CA GLU A 41 9.43 -8.78 -7.50
C GLU A 41 7.93 -8.43 -7.55
N VAL A 42 7.26 -8.44 -6.40
CA VAL A 42 5.84 -8.07 -6.31
C VAL A 42 5.65 -6.59 -6.61
N ALA A 43 6.52 -5.73 -6.06
CA ALA A 43 6.51 -4.31 -6.37
C ALA A 43 6.70 -4.05 -7.88
N ARG A 44 7.60 -4.81 -8.53
CA ARG A 44 7.81 -4.75 -9.98
C ARG A 44 6.60 -5.23 -10.77
N GLN A 45 5.98 -6.35 -10.39
CA GLN A 45 4.78 -6.89 -11.04
C GLN A 45 3.63 -5.89 -11.07
N PHE A 46 3.46 -5.10 -10.00
CA PHE A 46 2.45 -4.04 -9.92
C PHE A 46 2.93 -2.67 -10.45
N GLY A 47 4.12 -2.60 -11.04
CA GLY A 47 4.65 -1.36 -11.64
C GLY A 47 4.88 -0.23 -10.63
N ILE A 48 5.25 -0.57 -9.40
CA ILE A 48 5.55 0.40 -8.35
C ILE A 48 6.93 1.00 -8.61
N ARG A 49 6.95 2.31 -8.90
CA ARG A 49 8.18 3.08 -9.21
C ARG A 49 8.52 4.13 -8.16
N ASN A 50 7.51 4.57 -7.41
CA ASN A 50 7.60 5.56 -6.36
C ASN A 50 6.89 4.99 -5.12
N ILE A 51 7.34 5.37 -3.94
CA ILE A 51 6.66 5.06 -2.68
C ILE A 51 6.47 6.35 -1.86
N PRO A 52 5.38 6.46 -1.07
CA PRO A 52 4.32 5.46 -0.91
C PRO A 52 3.50 5.29 -2.19
N THR A 53 2.87 4.13 -2.34
CA THR A 53 1.83 3.93 -3.36
C THR A 53 0.78 3.03 -2.75
N ILE A 54 -0.48 3.45 -2.83
CA ILE A 54 -1.60 2.66 -2.36
C ILE A 54 -2.35 2.13 -3.57
N LEU A 55 -2.42 0.80 -3.69
CA LEU A 55 -3.26 0.14 -4.69
C LEU A 55 -4.57 -0.33 -4.05
N PHE A 56 -5.68 -0.04 -4.72
CA PHE A 56 -7.01 -0.51 -4.36
C PHE A 56 -7.38 -1.70 -5.22
N PHE A 57 -7.75 -2.79 -4.56
CA PHE A 57 -8.14 -4.03 -5.22
C PHE A 57 -9.63 -4.29 -5.04
N LYS A 58 -10.29 -4.76 -6.10
CA LYS A 58 -11.66 -5.28 -6.05
C LYS A 58 -11.75 -6.48 -6.97
N ASN A 59 -12.26 -7.61 -6.45
CA ASN A 59 -12.36 -8.87 -7.19
C ASN A 59 -11.03 -9.34 -7.82
N GLY A 60 -9.90 -9.09 -7.16
CA GLY A 60 -8.57 -9.48 -7.64
C GLY A 60 -7.93 -8.52 -8.65
N GLU A 61 -8.63 -7.47 -9.07
CA GLU A 61 -8.13 -6.48 -10.02
C GLU A 61 -7.78 -5.16 -9.33
N VAL A 62 -6.78 -4.44 -9.86
CA VAL A 62 -6.46 -3.09 -9.42
C VAL A 62 -7.49 -2.14 -10.02
N VAL A 63 -8.27 -1.49 -9.17
CA VAL A 63 -9.35 -0.57 -9.58
C VAL A 63 -9.00 0.90 -9.37
N ASP A 64 -8.04 1.20 -8.50
CA ASP A 64 -7.52 2.56 -8.30
C ASP A 64 -6.09 2.54 -7.74
N LYS A 65 -5.39 3.66 -7.87
CA LYS A 65 -4.03 3.89 -7.38
C LYS A 65 -3.84 5.32 -6.92
N GLN A 66 -3.25 5.48 -5.73
CA GLN A 66 -2.78 6.77 -5.21
C GLN A 66 -1.25 6.73 -5.03
N VAL A 67 -0.57 7.80 -5.45
CA VAL A 67 0.90 7.96 -5.41
C VAL A 67 1.24 9.27 -4.71
#